data_AF-A0A7C5LL94-F1
#
_entry.id   AF-A0A7C5LL94-F1
#
_cell.length_a   1.000
_cell.length_b   1.000
_cell.length_c   1.000
_cell.angle_alpha   90.00
_cell.angle_beta   90.00
_cell.angle_gamma   90.00
#
_symmetry.space_group_name_H-M   'P 1'
#
loop_
_entity.id
_entity.type
_entity.pdbx_description
1 polymer ?
#
loop_
_entity_poly.entity_id
_entity_poly.type
_entity_poly.pdbx_seq_one_letter_code
_entity_poly.pdbx_strand_id
1 'polypeptide(L)'
;MKNVLNQLIQLQELDFALSEGKAAATKMPLTQLEEAIAKILKKLPEETADRYQRLRKRYPLAVVPITAGACAPCGMMVPVALVQAVKAGEELQTCPHCGRFLYLPETVAKQAKRTVPRLDEEDRPAPVGIARFSSANLMVPKLSATTREEAIAELAQTLAQQGYIENAEVVTDLALKREAIIGTAVEHGMAFPHVRDVEGGGLTLALGLKEKGLDFGAPDGKLTKIIFLIVIPTPASAFYLRLLAGLVKTFGESDARKAILDCDTPAQMWKTLIKLTRQTIP
;
A
#
# COMPACT_ATOMS: atom_id res chain seq x y z
N MET A 1 -23.14 -15.31 1.87
CA MET A 1 -21.70 -15.63 1.62
C MET A 1 -20.70 -14.55 2.07
N LYS A 2 -21.11 -13.49 2.79
CA LYS A 2 -20.22 -12.41 3.26
C LYS A 2 -19.01 -12.89 4.08
N ASN A 3 -19.17 -13.93 4.90
CA ASN A 3 -18.07 -14.52 5.66
C ASN A 3 -16.97 -15.10 4.74
N VAL A 4 -17.35 -15.80 3.67
CA VAL A 4 -16.41 -16.39 2.70
C VAL A 4 -15.68 -15.30 1.91
N LEU A 5 -16.39 -14.24 1.51
CA LEU A 5 -15.76 -13.09 0.86
C LEU A 5 -14.73 -12.40 1.79
N ASN A 6 -15.09 -12.17 3.04
CA ASN A 6 -14.17 -11.58 4.02
C ASN A 6 -12.95 -12.46 4.27
N GLN A 7 -13.12 -13.78 4.31
CA GLN A 7 -12.02 -14.75 4.39
C GLN A 7 -11.11 -14.68 3.14
N LEU A 8 -11.67 -14.52 1.94
CA LEU A 8 -10.91 -14.35 0.70
C LEU A 8 -10.12 -13.03 0.69
N ILE A 9 -10.72 -11.93 1.15
CA ILE A 9 -10.04 -10.63 1.28
C ILE A 9 -8.90 -10.75 2.29
N GLN A 10 -9.16 -11.33 3.47
CA GLN A 10 -8.14 -11.57 4.48
C GLN A 10 -7.00 -12.44 3.95
N LEU A 11 -7.32 -13.51 3.23
CA LEU A 11 -6.34 -14.39 2.61
C LEU A 11 -5.45 -13.66 1.59
N GLN A 12 -6.03 -12.75 0.79
CA GLN A 12 -5.29 -11.90 -0.13
C GLN A 12 -4.34 -10.95 0.61
N GLU A 13 -4.77 -10.36 1.72
CA GLU A 13 -3.91 -9.50 2.54
C GLU A 13 -2.74 -10.27 3.18
N LEU A 14 -2.97 -11.51 3.62
CA LEU A 14 -1.89 -12.38 4.11
C LEU A 14 -0.87 -12.69 3.00
N ASP A 15 -1.35 -12.95 1.78
CA ASP A 15 -0.48 -13.19 0.63
C ASP A 15 0.35 -11.96 0.24
N PHE A 16 -0.22 -10.76 0.39
CA PHE A 16 0.51 -9.51 0.24
C PHE A 16 1.55 -9.31 1.32
N ALA A 17 1.21 -9.50 2.60
CA ALA A 17 2.16 -9.42 3.69
C ALA A 17 3.32 -10.42 3.53
N LEU A 18 3.04 -11.64 3.06
CA LEU A 18 4.07 -12.63 2.75
C LEU A 18 4.98 -12.15 1.61
N SER A 19 4.41 -11.54 0.57
CA SER A 19 5.17 -10.98 -0.56
C SER A 19 6.02 -9.77 -0.15
N GLU A 20 5.50 -8.94 0.74
CA GLU A 20 6.22 -7.81 1.34
C GLU A 20 7.38 -8.27 2.21
N GLY A 21 7.17 -9.24 3.10
CA GLY A 21 8.22 -9.82 3.91
C GLY A 21 9.34 -10.45 3.08
N LYS A 22 8.98 -11.14 1.99
CA LYS A 22 9.95 -11.69 1.01
C LYS A 22 10.72 -10.58 0.29
N ALA A 23 10.04 -9.51 -0.14
CA ALA A 23 10.67 -8.38 -0.83
C ALA A 23 11.58 -7.55 0.09
N ALA A 24 11.19 -7.37 1.34
CA ALA A 24 11.94 -6.65 2.36
C ALA A 24 13.11 -7.47 2.93
N ALA A 25 13.19 -8.78 2.65
CA ALA A 25 14.18 -9.71 3.21
C ALA A 25 14.24 -9.66 4.75
N THR A 26 13.11 -9.38 5.40
CA THR A 26 13.01 -9.20 6.85
C THR A 26 12.91 -10.54 7.58
N LYS A 27 13.30 -10.57 8.86
CA LYS A 27 13.09 -11.72 9.76
C LYS A 27 11.63 -11.88 10.24
N MET A 28 10.66 -11.32 9.52
CA MET A 28 9.25 -11.61 9.81
C MET A 28 9.05 -13.13 9.79
N PRO A 29 8.21 -13.69 10.68
CA PRO A 29 7.96 -15.12 10.72
C PRO A 29 7.13 -15.53 9.50
N LEU A 30 7.79 -15.67 8.34
CA LEU A 30 7.14 -16.05 7.07
C LEU A 30 6.40 -17.38 7.22
N THR A 31 6.90 -18.28 8.07
CA THR A 31 6.26 -19.54 8.42
C THR A 31 4.90 -19.34 9.08
N GLN A 32 4.76 -18.38 10.00
CA GLN A 32 3.47 -18.07 10.65
C GLN A 32 2.46 -17.51 9.64
N LEU A 33 2.91 -16.70 8.67
CA LEU A 33 2.05 -16.22 7.58
C LEU A 33 1.60 -17.37 6.69
N GLU A 34 2.51 -18.26 6.30
CA GLU A 34 2.20 -19.45 5.49
C GLU A 34 1.22 -20.39 6.22
N GLU A 35 1.37 -20.58 7.53
CA GLU A 35 0.43 -21.33 8.37
C GLU A 35 -0.94 -20.65 8.45
N ALA A 36 -0.99 -19.33 8.63
CA ALA A 36 -2.24 -18.57 8.67
C ALA A 36 -2.99 -18.66 7.32
N ILE A 37 -2.27 -18.53 6.20
CA ILE A 37 -2.79 -18.73 4.84
C ILE A 37 -3.38 -20.15 4.69
N ALA A 38 -2.61 -21.18 5.08
CA ALA A 38 -3.06 -22.57 5.00
C ALA A 38 -4.31 -22.81 5.86
N LYS A 39 -4.40 -22.18 7.04
CA LYS A 39 -5.56 -22.27 7.94
C LYS A 39 -6.82 -21.66 7.34
N ILE A 40 -6.73 -20.50 6.67
CA ILE A 40 -7.89 -19.90 6.00
C ILE A 40 -8.30 -20.73 4.79
N LEU A 41 -7.35 -21.19 3.98
CA LEU A 41 -7.64 -22.05 2.81
C LEU A 41 -8.45 -23.30 3.20
N LYS A 42 -8.11 -23.95 4.32
CA LYS A 42 -8.85 -25.13 4.84
C LYS A 42 -10.28 -24.83 5.29
N LYS A 43 -10.63 -23.57 5.56
CA LYS A 43 -11.97 -23.16 5.98
C LYS A 43 -12.87 -22.78 4.80
N LEU A 44 -12.29 -22.52 3.64
CA LEU A 44 -13.04 -22.16 2.44
C LEU A 44 -13.66 -23.41 1.80
N PRO A 45 -14.80 -23.28 1.09
CA PRO A 45 -15.30 -24.35 0.24
C PRO A 45 -14.26 -24.79 -0.78
N GLU A 46 -14.16 -26.09 -1.08
CA GLU A 46 -13.13 -26.68 -1.95
C GLU A 46 -13.01 -25.96 -3.30
N GLU A 47 -14.13 -25.77 -4.01
CA GLU A 47 -14.15 -25.07 -5.30
C GLU A 47 -13.65 -23.62 -5.20
N THR A 48 -13.95 -22.94 -4.09
CA THR A 48 -13.53 -21.56 -3.83
C THR A 48 -12.03 -21.50 -3.55
N ALA A 49 -11.52 -22.40 -2.71
CA ALA A 49 -10.10 -22.51 -2.39
C ALA A 49 -9.27 -22.81 -3.64
N ASP A 50 -9.70 -23.80 -4.45
CA ASP A 50 -9.05 -24.19 -5.69
C ASP A 50 -8.99 -23.04 -6.70
N ARG A 51 -10.11 -22.32 -6.88
CA ARG A 51 -10.16 -21.15 -7.75
C ARG A 51 -9.20 -20.06 -7.25
N TYR A 52 -9.22 -19.74 -5.96
CA TYR A 52 -8.32 -18.76 -5.37
C TYR A 52 -6.84 -19.14 -5.61
N GLN A 53 -6.49 -20.40 -5.36
CA GLN A 53 -5.13 -20.91 -5.58
C GLN A 53 -4.68 -20.82 -7.03
N ARG A 54 -5.56 -21.05 -8.00
CA ARG A 54 -5.26 -20.83 -9.43
C ARG A 54 -5.06 -19.35 -9.75
N LEU A 55 -5.91 -18.48 -9.22
CA LEU A 55 -5.85 -17.03 -9.47
C LEU A 55 -4.57 -16.40 -8.91
N ARG A 56 -4.21 -16.69 -7.65
CA ARG A 56 -3.02 -16.13 -6.99
C ARG A 56 -1.69 -16.52 -7.66
N LYS A 57 -1.66 -17.63 -8.41
CA LYS A 57 -0.48 -18.05 -9.18
C LYS A 57 -0.33 -17.23 -10.47
N ARG A 58 -1.45 -16.77 -11.03
CA ARG A 58 -1.49 -16.07 -12.32
C ARG A 58 -1.52 -14.56 -12.18
N TYR A 59 -2.12 -14.05 -11.11
CA TYR A 59 -2.41 -12.64 -10.92
C TYR A 59 -2.02 -12.15 -9.52
N PRO A 60 -1.56 -10.88 -9.39
CA PRO A 60 -1.29 -10.28 -8.08
C PRO A 60 -2.55 -10.17 -7.21
N LEU A 61 -3.71 -9.95 -7.82
CA LEU A 61 -5.00 -9.82 -7.16
C LEU A 61 -5.92 -10.96 -7.60
N ALA A 62 -6.51 -11.66 -6.64
CA ALA A 62 -7.53 -12.70 -6.86
C ALA A 62 -8.94 -12.21 -6.52
N VAL A 63 -9.05 -11.27 -5.57
CA VAL A 63 -10.28 -10.62 -5.11
C VAL A 63 -10.17 -9.13 -5.45
N VAL A 64 -11.11 -8.61 -6.22
CA VAL A 64 -10.98 -7.30 -6.87
C VAL A 64 -12.25 -6.47 -6.79
N PRO A 65 -12.13 -5.14 -6.61
CA PRO A 65 -13.28 -4.27 -6.52
C PRO A 65 -13.92 -4.06 -7.90
N ILE A 66 -15.22 -3.80 -7.88
CA ILE A 66 -15.92 -3.14 -8.98
C ILE A 66 -15.81 -1.64 -8.75
N THR A 67 -15.18 -0.93 -9.69
CA THR A 67 -14.98 0.52 -9.63
C THR A 67 -15.58 1.14 -10.87
N ALA A 68 -16.43 2.16 -10.69
CA ALA A 68 -17.16 2.82 -11.79
C ALA A 68 -17.89 1.83 -12.74
N GLY A 69 -18.43 0.73 -12.19
CA GLY A 69 -19.13 -0.31 -12.96
C GLY A 69 -18.22 -1.29 -13.70
N ALA A 70 -16.89 -1.14 -13.64
CA ALA A 70 -15.93 -2.01 -14.28
C ALA A 70 -15.13 -2.86 -13.28
N CYS A 71 -14.63 -4.01 -13.74
CA CYS A 71 -13.68 -4.82 -13.00
C CYS A 71 -12.33 -4.07 -12.93
N ALA A 72 -11.94 -3.58 -11.75
CA ALA A 72 -10.83 -2.63 -11.61
C ALA A 72 -9.51 -3.07 -12.31
N PRO A 73 -9.08 -4.34 -12.28
CA PRO A 73 -7.82 -4.73 -12.92
C PRO A 73 -7.91 -5.05 -14.42
N CYS A 74 -9.05 -5.49 -14.96
CA CYS A 74 -9.14 -5.81 -16.40
C CYS A 74 -9.94 -4.79 -17.21
N GLY A 75 -10.55 -3.79 -16.57
CA GLY A 75 -11.28 -2.70 -17.22
C GLY A 75 -12.60 -3.09 -17.87
N MET A 76 -12.95 -4.39 -17.88
CA MET A 76 -14.19 -4.85 -18.50
C MET A 76 -15.40 -4.40 -17.69
N MET A 77 -16.38 -3.82 -18.38
CA MET A 77 -17.65 -3.43 -17.80
C MET A 77 -18.35 -4.65 -17.21
N VAL A 78 -18.81 -4.53 -15.97
CA VAL A 78 -19.54 -5.58 -15.28
C VAL A 78 -21.02 -5.39 -15.57
N PRO A 79 -21.74 -6.40 -16.10
CA PRO A 79 -23.18 -6.28 -16.34
C PRO A 79 -23.93 -5.87 -15.07
N VAL A 80 -24.92 -4.97 -15.20
CA VAL A 80 -25.67 -4.43 -14.05
C VAL A 80 -26.28 -5.54 -13.18
N ALA A 81 -26.81 -6.60 -13.79
CA ALA A 81 -27.33 -7.76 -13.06
C ALA A 81 -26.27 -8.41 -12.16
N LEU A 82 -25.03 -8.53 -12.66
CA LEU A 82 -23.91 -9.07 -11.90
C LEU A 82 -23.48 -8.11 -10.77
N VAL A 83 -23.51 -6.79 -11.00
CA VAL A 83 -23.28 -5.80 -9.94
C VAL A 83 -24.33 -5.92 -8.83
N GLN A 84 -25.61 -6.11 -9.18
CA GLN A 84 -26.67 -6.31 -8.18
C GLN A 84 -26.49 -7.64 -7.42
N ALA A 85 -26.07 -8.71 -8.10
CA ALA A 85 -25.76 -9.97 -7.44
C ALA A 85 -24.59 -9.85 -6.45
N VAL A 86 -23.53 -9.12 -6.82
CA VAL A 86 -22.40 -8.80 -5.91
C VAL A 86 -22.90 -8.02 -4.70
N LYS A 87 -23.78 -7.03 -4.92
CA LYS A 87 -24.36 -6.20 -3.86
C LYS A 87 -25.24 -7.00 -2.91
N ALA A 88 -26.03 -7.94 -3.43
CA ALA A 88 -26.88 -8.82 -2.64
C ALA A 88 -26.04 -9.74 -1.73
N GLY A 89 -24.89 -10.22 -2.20
CA GLY A 89 -23.95 -11.01 -1.39
C GLY A 89 -24.45 -12.40 -0.98
N GLU A 90 -25.47 -12.89 -1.69
CA GLU A 90 -26.03 -14.24 -1.56
C GLU A 90 -24.99 -15.28 -1.98
N GLU A 91 -24.35 -15.06 -3.13
CA GLU A 91 -23.32 -15.91 -3.73
C GLU A 91 -22.05 -15.14 -4.10
N LEU A 92 -20.92 -15.84 -4.17
CA LEU A 92 -19.67 -15.26 -4.66
C LEU A 92 -19.73 -15.09 -6.17
N GLN A 93 -19.55 -13.85 -6.61
CA GLN A 93 -19.55 -13.50 -8.02
C GLN A 93 -18.13 -13.36 -8.56
N THR A 94 -17.94 -13.69 -9.83
CA THR A 94 -16.63 -13.58 -10.49
C THR A 94 -16.74 -12.76 -11.77
N CYS A 95 -15.65 -12.10 -12.15
CA CYS A 95 -15.57 -11.39 -13.41
C CYS A 95 -15.66 -12.38 -14.58
N PRO A 96 -16.60 -12.23 -15.53
CA PRO A 96 -16.76 -13.16 -16.64
C PRO A 96 -15.56 -13.16 -17.60
N HIS A 97 -14.74 -12.11 -17.57
CA HIS A 97 -13.57 -11.98 -18.44
C HIS A 97 -12.29 -12.57 -17.81
N CYS A 98 -11.93 -12.13 -16.60
CA CYS A 98 -10.67 -12.54 -15.97
C CYS A 98 -10.82 -13.61 -14.88
N GLY A 99 -12.05 -13.96 -14.48
CA GLY A 99 -12.36 -15.01 -13.51
C GLY A 99 -12.08 -14.66 -12.04
N ARG A 100 -11.61 -13.44 -11.74
CA ARG A 100 -11.35 -12.97 -10.37
C ARG A 100 -12.63 -12.75 -9.58
N PHE A 101 -12.58 -12.91 -8.26
CA PHE A 101 -13.72 -12.66 -7.37
C PHE A 101 -14.03 -11.16 -7.32
N LEU A 102 -15.30 -10.80 -7.44
CA LEU A 102 -15.76 -9.42 -7.42
C LEU A 102 -16.30 -9.05 -6.05
N TYR A 103 -15.99 -7.85 -5.59
CA TYR A 103 -16.65 -7.22 -4.45
C TYR A 103 -16.99 -5.76 -4.74
N LEU A 104 -17.94 -5.21 -3.98
CA LEU A 104 -18.23 -3.79 -3.97
C LEU A 104 -17.60 -3.19 -2.70
N PRO A 105 -16.57 -2.32 -2.84
CA PRO A 105 -16.00 -1.63 -1.69
C PRO A 105 -17.03 -0.69 -1.06
N GLU A 106 -17.07 -0.64 0.27
CA GLU A 106 -17.90 0.33 1.01
C GLU A 106 -17.37 1.77 0.81
N THR A 107 -16.04 1.90 0.74
CA THR A 107 -15.31 3.15 0.49
C THR A 107 -14.17 2.91 -0.48
N VAL A 108 -13.96 3.86 -1.40
CA VAL A 108 -12.87 3.83 -2.39
C VAL A 108 -12.04 5.09 -2.21
N ALA A 109 -10.75 4.93 -1.95
CA ALA A 109 -9.81 6.04 -2.02
C ALA A 109 -9.60 6.45 -3.47
N LYS A 110 -9.61 7.76 -3.71
CA LYS A 110 -9.39 8.34 -5.04
C LYS A 110 -8.20 9.26 -5.01
N GLN A 111 -7.38 9.17 -6.05
CA GLN A 111 -6.38 10.19 -6.32
C GLN A 111 -7.09 11.45 -6.81
N ALA A 112 -6.55 12.62 -6.45
CA ALA A 112 -7.16 13.87 -6.89
C ALA A 112 -7.07 13.97 -8.42
N LYS A 113 -8.17 14.41 -9.05
CA LYS A 113 -8.18 14.73 -10.48
C LYS A 113 -7.16 15.86 -10.73
N ARG A 114 -6.01 15.54 -11.33
CA ARG A 114 -5.07 16.55 -11.86
C ARG A 114 -5.82 17.33 -12.94
N THR A 115 -6.23 18.56 -12.63
CA THR A 115 -7.06 19.38 -13.53
C THR A 115 -6.24 20.07 -14.62
N VAL A 116 -4.92 20.19 -14.47
CA VAL A 116 -4.01 20.73 -15.51
C VAL A 116 -2.61 20.13 -15.26
N PRO A 117 -1.84 19.75 -16.30
CA PRO A 117 -0.39 19.68 -16.17
C PRO A 117 0.12 21.05 -15.71
N ARG A 118 1.11 21.10 -14.82
CA ARG A 118 1.83 22.37 -14.60
C ARG A 118 2.40 22.78 -15.96
N LEU A 119 2.06 23.97 -16.48
CA LEU A 119 2.52 24.47 -17.80
C LEU A 119 4.06 24.50 -17.91
N ASP A 120 4.74 24.38 -16.78
CA ASP A 120 6.18 24.27 -16.57
C ASP A 120 6.75 22.82 -16.57
N GLU A 121 5.91 21.78 -16.76
CA GLU A 121 6.31 20.36 -16.72
C GLU A 121 6.57 19.72 -18.11
N GLU A 122 6.11 20.30 -19.22
CA GLU A 122 6.20 19.68 -20.56
C GLU A 122 7.64 19.47 -21.06
N ASP A 123 8.60 20.33 -20.65
CA ASP A 123 10.03 20.23 -20.97
C ASP A 123 10.89 19.64 -19.84
N ARG A 124 10.28 19.26 -18.70
CA ARG A 124 11.04 18.71 -17.57
C ARG A 124 11.32 17.23 -17.85
N PRO A 125 12.58 16.76 -17.79
CA PRO A 125 12.88 15.35 -17.99
C PRO A 125 12.09 14.51 -16.98
N ALA A 126 11.57 13.37 -17.46
CA ALA A 126 10.78 12.47 -16.64
C ALA A 126 11.55 12.15 -15.35
N PRO A 127 10.88 12.23 -14.18
CA PRO A 127 11.56 11.95 -12.93
C PRO A 127 12.11 10.51 -12.93
N VAL A 128 13.28 10.31 -12.34
CA VAL A 128 13.98 9.02 -12.23
C VAL A 128 14.16 8.63 -10.76
N GLY A 129 14.39 7.34 -10.49
CA GLY A 129 14.52 6.81 -9.13
C GLY A 129 13.33 7.17 -8.22
N ILE A 130 13.64 7.54 -6.97
CA ILE A 130 12.62 7.88 -5.97
C ILE A 130 11.75 9.10 -6.34
N ALA A 131 12.24 10.00 -7.21
CA ALA A 131 11.49 11.16 -7.68
C ALA A 131 10.25 10.79 -8.49
N ARG A 132 10.15 9.54 -8.96
CA ARG A 132 8.95 9.02 -9.62
C ARG A 132 7.77 8.86 -8.67
N PHE A 133 8.03 8.77 -7.37
CA PHE A 133 7.03 8.36 -6.37
C PHE A 133 6.84 9.41 -5.26
N SER A 134 7.68 10.44 -5.18
CA SER A 134 7.61 11.42 -4.09
C SER A 134 8.19 12.77 -4.51
N SER A 135 8.13 13.76 -3.61
CA SER A 135 8.66 15.10 -3.82
C SER A 135 9.05 15.78 -2.51
N ALA A 136 9.71 16.94 -2.59
CA ALA A 136 10.08 17.71 -1.41
C ALA A 136 8.90 18.09 -0.51
N ASN A 137 7.72 18.32 -1.10
CA ASN A 137 6.53 18.70 -0.35
C ASN A 137 5.86 17.51 0.38
N LEU A 138 6.34 16.30 0.16
CA LEU A 138 5.86 15.08 0.83
C LEU A 138 6.80 14.61 1.94
N MET A 139 7.77 15.45 2.31
CA MET A 139 8.71 15.19 3.40
C MET A 139 8.22 15.90 4.67
N VAL A 140 8.05 15.14 5.75
CA VAL A 140 7.67 15.64 7.07
C VAL A 140 8.78 15.30 8.06
N PRO A 141 9.81 16.16 8.21
CA PRO A 141 10.99 15.84 9.02
C PRO A 141 10.72 15.72 10.52
N LYS A 142 9.62 16.30 11.00
CA LYS A 142 9.24 16.30 12.41
C LYS A 142 7.74 16.09 12.54
N LEU A 143 7.33 14.82 12.62
CA LEU A 143 5.94 14.47 12.86
C LEU A 143 5.48 14.99 14.23
N SER A 144 4.33 15.65 14.23
CA SER A 144 3.65 16.06 15.46
C SER A 144 3.02 14.87 16.19
N ALA A 145 2.53 13.89 15.42
CA ALA A 145 1.89 12.66 15.87
C ALA A 145 2.59 11.95 17.04
N THR A 146 1.80 11.54 18.03
CA THR A 146 2.24 10.80 19.23
C THR A 146 1.80 9.35 19.22
N THR A 147 0.90 8.99 18.31
CA THR A 147 0.43 7.62 18.06
C THR A 147 0.65 7.22 16.60
N ARG A 148 0.58 5.91 16.33
CA ARG A 148 0.61 5.35 14.97
C ARG A 148 -0.51 5.92 14.11
N GLU A 149 -1.70 5.99 14.69
CA GLU A 149 -2.92 6.49 14.05
C GLU A 149 -2.78 7.95 13.64
N GLU A 150 -2.26 8.79 14.53
CA GLU A 150 -1.97 10.19 14.23
C GLU A 150 -0.91 10.34 13.14
N ALA A 151 0.12 9.49 13.12
CA ALA A 151 1.19 9.58 12.12
C ALA A 151 0.69 9.22 10.72
N ILE A 152 -0.16 8.20 10.62
CA ILE A 152 -0.83 7.84 9.36
C ILE A 152 -1.76 8.97 8.91
N ALA A 153 -2.50 9.59 9.83
CA ALA A 153 -3.38 10.72 9.54
C ALA A 153 -2.60 11.96 9.05
N GLU A 154 -1.52 12.33 9.72
CA GLU A 154 -0.68 13.48 9.39
C GLU A 154 -0.04 13.33 7.99
N LEU A 155 0.42 12.12 7.65
CA LEU A 155 0.97 11.83 6.32
C LEU A 155 -0.11 11.77 5.23
N ALA A 156 -1.30 11.25 5.54
CA ALA A 156 -2.43 11.27 4.60
C ALA A 156 -2.88 12.72 4.34
N GLN A 157 -2.91 13.56 5.36
CA GLN A 157 -3.20 14.99 5.21
C GLN A 157 -2.17 15.69 4.33
N THR A 158 -0.89 15.34 4.47
CA THR A 158 0.18 15.85 3.61
C THR A 158 -0.07 15.47 2.14
N LEU A 159 -0.43 14.22 1.86
CA LEU A 159 -0.78 13.77 0.50
C LEU A 159 -2.00 14.53 -0.07
N ALA A 160 -3.02 14.77 0.75
CA ALA A 160 -4.23 15.49 0.33
C ALA A 160 -3.96 16.96 0.04
N GLN A 161 -3.22 17.65 0.91
CA GLN A 161 -2.83 19.06 0.72
C GLN A 161 -2.01 19.29 -0.54
N GLN A 162 -1.20 18.31 -0.93
CA GLN A 162 -0.41 18.36 -2.17
C GLN A 162 -1.18 17.85 -3.40
N GLY A 163 -2.46 17.48 -3.25
CA GLY A 163 -3.31 17.06 -4.36
C GLY A 163 -2.99 15.68 -4.93
N TYR A 164 -2.40 14.78 -4.15
CA TYR A 164 -2.18 13.39 -4.58
C TYR A 164 -3.39 12.49 -4.29
N ILE A 165 -4.19 12.85 -3.28
CA ILE A 165 -5.43 12.16 -2.90
C ILE A 165 -6.55 13.16 -2.65
N GLU A 166 -7.81 12.74 -2.85
CA GLU A 166 -8.97 13.61 -2.64
C GLU A 166 -9.35 13.76 -1.16
N ASN A 167 -9.25 12.67 -0.39
CA ASN A 167 -9.74 12.63 0.99
C ASN A 167 -8.73 11.90 1.90
N ALA A 168 -8.13 12.66 2.82
CA ALA A 168 -7.17 12.14 3.79
C ALA A 168 -7.81 11.13 4.76
N GLU A 169 -9.02 11.42 5.27
CA GLU A 169 -9.72 10.56 6.24
C GLU A 169 -9.99 9.17 5.68
N VAL A 170 -10.41 9.08 4.41
CA VAL A 170 -10.62 7.79 3.72
C VAL A 170 -9.32 7.01 3.61
N VAL A 171 -8.21 7.67 3.26
CA VAL A 171 -6.89 7.03 3.18
C VAL A 171 -6.41 6.59 4.57
N THR A 172 -6.62 7.40 5.60
CA THR A 172 -6.30 7.04 6.98
C THR A 172 -7.07 5.82 7.45
N ASP A 173 -8.40 5.79 7.26
CA ASP A 173 -9.24 4.65 7.66
C ASP A 173 -8.83 3.36 6.95
N LEU A 174 -8.61 3.40 5.63
CA LEU A 174 -8.18 2.24 4.86
C LEU A 174 -6.77 1.76 5.27
N ALA A 175 -5.84 2.69 5.51
CA ALA A 175 -4.49 2.35 5.97
C ALA A 175 -4.53 1.70 7.36
N LEU A 176 -5.35 2.21 8.28
CA LEU A 176 -5.50 1.65 9.63
C LEU A 176 -6.18 0.28 9.64
N LYS A 177 -7.21 0.08 8.81
CA LYS A 177 -7.81 -1.23 8.60
C LYS A 177 -6.77 -2.24 8.11
N ARG A 178 -5.88 -1.83 7.19
CA ARG A 178 -4.79 -2.68 6.70
C ARG A 178 -3.74 -2.96 7.78
N GLU A 179 -3.35 -1.93 8.53
CA GLU A 179 -2.36 -2.00 9.60
C GLU A 179 -2.82 -2.93 10.74
N ALA A 180 -4.12 -2.98 11.02
CA ALA A 180 -4.71 -3.84 12.04
C ALA A 180 -4.71 -5.33 11.67
N ILE A 181 -4.60 -5.69 10.38
CA ILE A 181 -4.53 -7.09 9.95
C ILE A 181 -3.14 -7.65 10.29
N ILE A 182 -2.10 -7.00 9.76
CA ILE A 182 -0.69 -7.28 10.03
C ILE A 182 0.03 -5.93 9.99
N GLY A 183 0.70 -5.59 11.09
CA GLY A 183 1.48 -4.36 11.19
C GLY A 183 2.55 -4.27 10.11
N THR A 184 2.80 -3.06 9.63
CA THR A 184 3.75 -2.79 8.51
C THR A 184 5.15 -2.42 8.99
N ALA A 185 5.37 -2.43 10.30
CA ALA A 185 6.68 -2.22 10.89
C ALA A 185 7.65 -3.33 10.50
N VAL A 186 8.88 -2.93 10.19
CA VAL A 186 10.00 -3.81 9.88
C VAL A 186 11.19 -3.44 10.76
N GLU A 187 12.28 -4.20 10.63
CA GLU A 187 13.51 -3.95 11.37
C GLU A 187 14.05 -2.53 11.15
N HIS A 188 14.90 -2.10 12.09
CA HIS A 188 15.60 -0.81 12.02
C HIS A 188 14.72 0.44 12.16
N GLY A 189 13.54 0.31 12.77
CA GLY A 189 12.68 1.44 13.13
C GLY A 189 11.98 2.05 11.93
N MET A 190 11.55 1.22 10.99
CA MET A 190 10.80 1.64 9.79
C MET A 190 9.39 1.05 9.80
N ALA A 191 8.43 1.77 9.22
CA ALA A 191 7.10 1.23 8.90
C ALA A 191 6.63 1.71 7.52
N PHE A 192 5.83 0.87 6.86
CA PHE A 192 5.34 1.09 5.50
C PHE A 192 3.81 1.01 5.43
N PRO A 193 3.06 1.84 6.19
CA PRO A 193 1.62 1.89 6.09
C PRO A 193 1.22 2.23 4.65
N HIS A 194 0.21 1.55 4.11
CA HIS A 194 -0.15 1.73 2.71
C HIS A 194 -1.63 1.46 2.43
N VAL A 195 -2.12 2.05 1.34
CA VAL A 195 -3.46 1.81 0.78
C VAL A 195 -3.33 1.31 -0.64
N ARG A 196 -4.02 0.21 -0.95
CA ARG A 196 -4.10 -0.40 -2.29
C ARG A 196 -5.39 -0.01 -2.99
N ASP A 197 -5.43 -0.25 -4.29
CA ASP A 197 -6.61 -0.04 -5.13
C ASP A 197 -7.15 1.39 -5.11
N VAL A 198 -6.24 2.36 -4.99
CA VAL A 198 -6.60 3.78 -5.10
C VAL A 198 -6.88 4.11 -6.56
N GLU A 199 -8.05 4.67 -6.83
CA GLU A 199 -8.51 4.98 -8.18
C GLU A 199 -7.75 6.19 -8.75
N GLY A 200 -7.17 6.06 -9.94
CA GLY A 200 -6.46 7.12 -10.64
C GLY A 200 -4.98 7.29 -10.30
N GLY A 201 -4.30 8.10 -11.12
CA GLY A 201 -2.90 8.54 -11.01
C GLY A 201 -1.83 7.46 -10.73
N GLY A 202 -0.85 7.77 -9.87
CA GLY A 202 0.43 7.06 -9.76
C GLY A 202 0.81 6.61 -8.34
N LEU A 203 1.72 5.63 -8.24
CA LEU A 203 2.30 5.20 -6.96
C LEU A 203 2.95 6.40 -6.27
N THR A 204 2.47 6.74 -5.08
CA THR A 204 2.90 7.95 -4.36
C THR A 204 3.31 7.62 -2.92
N LEU A 205 4.35 8.27 -2.42
CA LEU A 205 4.96 8.07 -1.11
C LEU A 205 5.12 9.40 -0.37
N ALA A 206 4.62 9.48 0.85
CA ALA A 206 4.98 10.50 1.83
C ALA A 206 5.90 9.90 2.91
N LEU A 207 6.90 10.67 3.35
CA LEU A 207 7.88 10.23 4.33
C LEU A 207 7.85 11.14 5.56
N GLY A 208 7.59 10.53 6.72
CA GLY A 208 7.58 11.20 8.02
C GLY A 208 8.66 10.66 8.95
N LEU A 209 9.23 11.53 9.78
CA LEU A 209 10.19 11.15 10.82
C LEU A 209 9.65 11.48 12.22
N LYS A 210 9.84 10.56 13.16
CA LYS A 210 9.61 10.78 14.59
C LYS A 210 10.87 10.43 15.37
N GLU A 211 11.57 11.44 15.87
CA GLU A 211 12.85 11.28 16.58
C GLU A 211 12.78 10.30 17.76
N LYS A 212 11.73 10.43 18.59
CA LYS A 212 11.47 9.55 19.74
C LYS A 212 10.93 8.17 19.34
N GLY A 213 10.48 8.04 18.09
CA GLY A 213 9.79 6.87 17.57
C GLY A 213 8.35 6.73 18.06
N LEU A 214 7.61 5.84 17.40
CA LEU A 214 6.22 5.46 17.69
C LEU A 214 6.10 3.94 17.72
N ASP A 215 5.16 3.42 18.50
CA ASP A 215 4.88 1.99 18.49
C ASP A 215 4.03 1.63 17.27
N PHE A 216 4.60 0.84 16.36
CA PHE A 216 3.91 0.23 15.22
C PHE A 216 3.87 -1.31 15.33
N GLY A 217 4.29 -1.87 16.46
CA GLY A 217 4.35 -3.32 16.66
C GLY A 217 5.46 -4.00 15.86
N ALA A 218 6.66 -3.40 15.80
CA ALA A 218 7.79 -3.98 15.09
C ALA A 218 8.16 -5.38 15.65
N PRO A 219 8.54 -6.35 14.80
CA PRO A 219 8.90 -7.69 15.26
C PRO A 219 10.08 -7.73 16.25
N ASP A 220 10.98 -6.75 16.19
CA ASP A 220 12.12 -6.59 17.10
C ASP A 220 11.80 -5.75 18.34
N GLY A 221 10.53 -5.36 18.53
CA GLY A 221 10.04 -4.56 19.65
C GLY A 221 10.51 -3.10 19.65
N LYS A 222 11.20 -2.63 18.61
CA LYS A 222 11.71 -1.26 18.56
C LYS A 222 10.67 -0.28 18.07
N LEU A 223 10.79 0.96 18.56
CA LEU A 223 9.98 2.07 18.08
C LEU A 223 10.35 2.45 16.63
N THR A 224 9.32 2.76 15.85
CA THR A 224 9.44 3.21 14.47
C THR A 224 9.75 4.70 14.42
N LYS A 225 10.85 5.08 13.78
CA LYS A 225 11.26 6.47 13.59
C LYS A 225 11.05 6.98 12.17
N ILE A 226 10.99 6.09 11.18
CA ILE A 226 10.91 6.42 9.76
C ILE A 226 9.65 5.79 9.18
N ILE A 227 8.69 6.60 8.72
CA ILE A 227 7.36 6.14 8.33
C ILE A 227 7.10 6.51 6.88
N PHE A 228 6.85 5.50 6.06
CA PHE A 228 6.63 5.60 4.61
C PHE A 228 5.16 5.32 4.29
N LEU A 229 4.31 6.36 4.24
CA LEU A 229 2.91 6.18 3.83
C LEU A 229 2.81 6.09 2.30
N ILE A 230 2.34 4.95 1.79
CA ILE A 230 2.31 4.69 0.34
C ILE A 230 0.87 4.51 -0.17
N VAL A 231 0.54 5.22 -1.25
CA VAL A 231 -0.71 5.07 -2.00
C VAL A 231 -0.42 4.31 -3.29
N ILE A 232 -1.07 3.15 -3.46
CA ILE A 232 -0.80 2.18 -4.53
C ILE A 232 -2.01 2.08 -5.45
N PRO A 233 -1.95 2.60 -6.68
CA PRO A 233 -2.94 2.30 -7.71
C PRO A 233 -2.96 0.80 -8.07
N THR A 234 -4.11 0.27 -8.44
CA THR A 234 -4.29 -1.14 -8.87
C THR A 234 -3.25 -1.62 -9.89
N PRO A 235 -2.89 -0.88 -10.96
CA PRO A 235 -1.89 -1.37 -11.94
C PRO A 235 -0.43 -1.32 -11.45
N ALA A 236 -0.14 -0.70 -10.29
CA ALA A 236 1.22 -0.39 -9.85
C ALA A 236 1.81 -1.34 -8.80
N SER A 237 1.14 -2.45 -8.46
CA SER A 237 1.57 -3.34 -7.35
C SER A 237 2.98 -3.92 -7.50
N ALA A 238 3.43 -4.19 -8.74
CA ALA A 238 4.79 -4.70 -8.98
C ALA A 238 5.87 -3.62 -8.72
N PHE A 239 5.58 -2.35 -9.04
CA PHE A 239 6.49 -1.24 -8.76
C PHE A 239 6.58 -0.97 -7.26
N TYR A 240 5.48 -1.14 -6.54
CA TYR A 240 5.45 -1.03 -5.07
C TYR A 240 6.45 -1.98 -4.40
N LEU A 241 6.45 -3.28 -4.74
CA LEU A 241 7.37 -4.23 -4.08
C LEU A 241 8.84 -3.91 -4.35
N ARG A 242 9.17 -3.40 -5.55
CA ARG A 242 10.52 -2.94 -5.89
C ARG A 242 10.91 -1.69 -5.08
N LEU A 243 9.99 -0.74 -4.95
CA LEU A 243 10.16 0.46 -4.13
C LEU A 243 10.42 0.09 -2.67
N LEU A 244 9.57 -0.79 -2.10
CA LEU A 244 9.72 -1.30 -0.74
C LEU A 244 11.09 -1.95 -0.52
N ALA A 245 11.48 -2.90 -1.39
CA ALA A 245 12.77 -3.58 -1.29
C ALA A 245 13.95 -2.60 -1.36
N GLY A 246 13.88 -1.59 -2.24
CA GLY A 246 14.89 -0.55 -2.37
C GLY A 246 15.02 0.32 -1.12
N LEU A 247 13.89 0.74 -0.54
CA LEU A 247 13.85 1.52 0.71
C LEU A 247 14.40 0.71 1.88
N VAL A 248 13.94 -0.53 2.07
CA VAL A 248 14.41 -1.40 3.15
C VAL A 248 15.91 -1.67 3.01
N LYS A 249 16.41 -1.92 1.79
CA LYS A 249 17.86 -2.07 1.54
C LYS A 249 18.64 -0.81 1.89
N THR A 250 18.20 0.36 1.43
CA THR A 250 18.88 1.64 1.73
C THR A 250 18.93 1.91 3.21
N PHE A 251 17.80 1.76 3.91
CA PHE A 251 17.69 2.09 5.32
C PHE A 251 18.01 0.91 6.25
N GLY A 252 18.44 -0.23 5.71
CA GLY A 252 19.16 -1.28 6.45
C GLY A 252 20.54 -0.80 6.90
N GLU A 253 21.14 0.15 6.18
CA GLU A 253 22.40 0.77 6.53
C GLU A 253 22.23 1.82 7.65
N SER A 254 23.04 1.70 8.71
CA SER A 254 22.88 2.57 9.88
C SER A 254 23.19 4.04 9.59
N ASP A 255 24.15 4.31 8.71
CA ASP A 255 24.53 5.67 8.32
C ASP A 255 23.47 6.34 7.46
N ALA A 256 22.75 5.58 6.62
CA ALA A 256 21.61 6.09 5.88
C ALA A 256 20.47 6.53 6.82
N ARG A 257 20.20 5.73 7.87
CA ARG A 257 19.20 6.09 8.90
C ARG A 257 19.60 7.33 9.69
N LYS A 258 20.86 7.44 10.13
CA LYS A 258 21.35 8.66 10.81
C LYS A 258 21.20 9.88 9.90
N ALA A 259 21.67 9.78 8.66
CA ALA A 259 21.64 10.89 7.71
C ALA A 259 20.21 11.41 7.44
N ILE A 260 19.20 10.52 7.32
CA ILE A 260 17.82 10.98 7.13
C ILE A 260 17.21 11.52 8.42
N LEU A 261 17.52 10.94 9.58
CA LEU A 261 16.99 11.38 10.88
C LEU A 261 17.56 12.74 11.33
N ASP A 262 18.76 13.12 10.85
CA ASP A 262 19.39 14.43 11.12
C ASP A 262 18.86 15.56 10.21
N CYS A 263 17.83 15.30 9.39
CA CYS A 263 17.25 16.31 8.52
C CYS A 263 16.20 17.15 9.26
N ASP A 264 16.33 18.48 9.18
CA ASP A 264 15.41 19.41 9.86
C ASP A 264 14.38 20.06 8.94
N THR A 265 14.61 20.00 7.62
CA THR A 265 13.76 20.67 6.62
C THR A 265 13.31 19.71 5.51
N PRO A 266 12.11 19.92 4.93
CA PRO A 266 11.62 19.09 3.82
C PRO A 266 12.59 19.03 2.63
N ALA A 267 13.23 20.16 2.29
CA ALA A 267 14.18 20.25 1.18
C ALA A 267 15.48 19.45 1.45
N GLN A 268 16.03 19.54 2.66
CA GLN A 268 17.20 18.76 3.08
C GLN A 268 16.86 17.26 3.06
N MET A 269 15.74 16.89 3.68
CA MET A 269 15.26 15.52 3.75
C MET A 269 15.05 14.91 2.36
N TRP A 270 14.48 15.68 1.43
CA TRP A 270 14.29 15.26 0.04
C TRP A 270 15.60 15.00 -0.69
N LYS A 271 16.55 15.94 -0.59
CA LYS A 271 17.88 15.80 -1.20
C LYS A 271 18.63 14.60 -0.63
N THR A 272 18.54 14.40 0.68
CA THR A 272 19.13 13.24 1.36
C THR A 272 18.47 11.95 0.89
N LEU A 273 17.14 11.87 0.82
CA LEU A 273 16.42 10.70 0.34
C LEU A 273 16.86 10.32 -1.09
N ILE A 274 16.86 11.28 -2.04
CA ILE A 274 17.35 11.03 -3.42
C ILE A 274 18.76 10.46 -3.42
N LYS A 275 19.67 11.07 -2.65
CA LYS A 275 21.07 10.63 -2.58
C LYS A 275 21.18 9.19 -2.07
N LEU A 276 20.47 8.87 -0.98
CA LEU A 276 20.54 7.57 -0.31
C LEU A 276 19.92 6.44 -1.14
N THR A 277 18.90 6.75 -1.94
CA THR A 277 18.18 5.72 -2.72
C THR A 277 18.71 5.53 -4.14
N ARG A 278 19.67 6.34 -4.60
CA ARG A 278 20.14 6.36 -6.00
C ARG A 278 20.59 4.99 -6.53
N GLN A 279 21.15 4.14 -5.68
CA GLN A 279 21.66 2.82 -6.08
C GLN A 279 20.63 1.69 -5.93
N THR A 280 19.59 1.89 -5.13
CA THR A 280 18.60 0.87 -4.77
C THR A 280 17.27 1.07 -5.49
N ILE A 281 17.00 2.30 -5.94
CA ILE A 281 15.79 2.71 -6.67
C ILE A 281 16.24 3.46 -7.93
N PRO A 282 16.47 2.73 -9.05
CA PRO A 282 16.90 3.31 -10.31
C PRO A 282 15.78 4.10 -11.02
#